data_AF-A0A2V2ZZA1-F1
#
_entry.id   AF-A0A2V2ZZA1-F1
#
_cell.length_a   1.000
_cell.length_b   1.000
_cell.length_c   1.000
_cell.angle_alpha   90.00
_cell.angle_beta   90.00
_cell.angle_gamma   90.00
#
_symmetry.space_group_name_H-M   'P 1'
#
loop_
_entity.id
_entity.type
_entity.pdbx_description
1 polymer ?
#
loop_
_entity_poly.entity_id
_entity_poly.type
_entity_poly.pdbx_seq_one_letter_code
_entity_poly.pdbx_strand_id
1 'polypeptide(L)'
;MIYKFFFKMINDETEKMDDDFESSYLHLINRYLLLLFFIFLFYSIFIITFFGDMLISIFLTIITFFWLLLMAIKGKTKRFRKVLKPFIIGIFVLLTFIVSFFHIYTYKNAGVEYFYFCLLFAVPFFLKYKQDSLTIFFITFIISINFIACLYFDFDFLPKSRFIEKEDFKTIKLLNILFSVASFLMDIVFITQKDALIHGLISDKKEKDSTIKDLVKTNSELMKHQMLINHLSEENIQEILNLAESNSPMFFEKFQVFFPHFIPDILQINPNLIHSELYFCALMKLDFDTKKIAQCTNNSIRAVESKKYRIRKKLNIPSEININSFLIKI
;
A
#
# COMPACT_ATOMS: atom_id res chain seq x y z
N MET A 1 2.47 24.30 -23.15
CA MET A 1 2.21 22.95 -23.71
C MET A 1 2.78 21.84 -22.82
N ILE A 2 4.05 21.93 -22.42
CA ILE A 2 4.73 20.99 -21.51
C ILE A 2 4.04 20.87 -20.13
N TYR A 3 3.68 22.00 -19.50
CA TYR A 3 2.95 22.00 -18.22
C TYR A 3 1.61 21.26 -18.30
N LYS A 4 0.86 21.44 -19.41
CA LYS A 4 -0.44 20.81 -19.63
C LYS A 4 -0.31 19.30 -19.88
N PHE A 5 0.80 18.87 -20.49
CA PHE A 5 1.15 17.47 -20.69
C PHE A 5 1.50 16.79 -19.36
N PHE A 6 2.32 17.43 -18.51
CA PHE A 6 2.61 16.92 -17.17
C PHE A 6 1.37 16.91 -16.26
N PHE A 7 0.56 17.95 -16.30
CA PHE A 7 -0.68 18.04 -15.52
C PHE A 7 -1.71 16.98 -15.92
N LYS A 8 -1.83 16.68 -17.22
CA LYS A 8 -2.72 15.62 -17.72
C LYS A 8 -2.24 14.21 -17.34
N MET A 9 -0.93 13.97 -17.39
CA MET A 9 -0.32 12.71 -16.94
C MET A 9 -0.48 12.48 -15.42
N ILE A 10 -0.63 13.56 -14.64
CA ILE A 10 -0.89 13.50 -13.19
C ILE A 10 -2.37 13.22 -12.89
N ASN A 11 -3.32 13.65 -13.74
CA ASN A 11 -4.75 13.61 -13.41
C ASN A 11 -5.57 12.51 -14.11
N ASP A 12 -5.08 11.84 -15.16
CA ASP A 12 -5.88 10.86 -15.93
C ASP A 12 -6.04 9.46 -15.27
N GLU A 13 -5.52 9.22 -14.05
CA GLU A 13 -5.65 7.93 -13.34
C GLU A 13 -6.70 7.91 -12.21
N THR A 14 -7.63 8.87 -12.17
CA THR A 14 -8.70 8.94 -11.15
C THR A 14 -9.90 8.04 -11.45
N GLU A 15 -9.69 6.72 -11.60
CA GLU A 15 -10.80 5.75 -11.54
C GLU A 15 -10.33 4.38 -11.00
N LYS A 16 -10.25 4.28 -9.65
CA LYS A 16 -10.59 3.10 -8.83
C LYS A 16 -10.35 3.37 -7.34
N MET A 17 -11.44 3.36 -6.57
CA MET A 17 -11.55 3.66 -5.13
C MET A 17 -10.94 2.59 -4.20
N ASP A 18 -9.67 2.20 -4.39
CA ASP A 18 -9.00 1.25 -3.46
C ASP A 18 -7.52 1.58 -3.14
N ASP A 19 -6.94 2.70 -3.60
CA ASP A 19 -5.48 2.95 -3.47
C ASP A 19 -5.09 4.45 -3.31
N ASP A 20 -5.81 5.22 -2.47
CA ASP A 20 -5.57 6.68 -2.29
C ASP A 20 -4.13 7.02 -1.81
N PHE A 21 -3.58 6.20 -0.91
CA PHE A 21 -2.18 6.33 -0.48
C PHE A 21 -1.18 5.98 -1.57
N GLU A 22 -1.38 4.85 -2.25
CA GLU A 22 -0.41 4.38 -3.22
C GLU A 22 -0.34 5.36 -4.40
N SER A 23 -1.48 5.90 -4.83
CA SER A 23 -1.55 6.97 -5.82
C SER A 23 -0.83 8.23 -5.33
N SER A 24 -1.17 8.72 -4.13
CA SER A 24 -0.56 9.93 -3.57
C SER A 24 0.96 9.78 -3.34
N TYR A 25 1.41 8.62 -2.86
CA TYR A 25 2.83 8.31 -2.70
C TYR A 25 3.54 8.17 -4.05
N LEU A 26 2.88 7.61 -5.06
CA LEU A 26 3.39 7.53 -6.41
C LEU A 26 3.59 8.92 -7.02
N HIS A 27 2.64 9.83 -6.82
CA HIS A 27 2.80 11.23 -7.20
C HIS A 27 3.99 11.89 -6.52
N LEU A 28 4.21 11.60 -5.23
CA LEU A 28 5.38 12.09 -4.50
C LEU A 28 6.69 11.59 -5.11
N ILE A 29 6.77 10.30 -5.46
CA ILE A 29 7.94 9.74 -6.14
C ILE A 29 8.13 10.40 -7.51
N ASN A 30 7.08 10.61 -8.29
CA ASN A 30 7.20 11.24 -9.61
C ASN A 30 7.71 12.68 -9.50
N ARG A 31 7.26 13.43 -8.50
CA ARG A 31 7.79 14.77 -8.21
C ARG A 31 9.27 14.74 -7.83
N TYR A 32 9.70 13.73 -7.08
CA TYR A 32 11.12 13.52 -6.76
C TYR A 32 11.96 13.17 -8.01
N LEU A 33 11.46 12.26 -8.86
CA LEU A 33 12.13 11.90 -10.12
C LEU A 33 12.23 13.11 -11.07
N LEU A 34 11.21 13.96 -11.09
CA LEU A 34 11.23 15.22 -11.83
C LEU A 34 12.29 16.19 -11.29
N LEU A 35 12.47 16.25 -9.96
CA LEU A 35 13.54 17.03 -9.35
C LEU A 35 14.92 16.49 -9.79
N LEU A 36 15.14 15.17 -9.75
CA LEU A 36 16.37 14.58 -10.26
C LEU A 36 16.58 14.89 -11.74
N PHE A 37 15.54 14.81 -12.56
CA PHE A 37 15.59 15.20 -13.98
C PHE A 37 16.14 16.62 -14.15
N PHE A 38 15.60 17.60 -13.41
CA PHE A 38 16.06 18.99 -13.52
C PHE A 38 17.49 19.19 -13.00
N ILE A 39 17.89 18.50 -11.93
CA ILE A 39 19.27 18.57 -11.41
C ILE A 39 20.25 18.05 -12.45
N PHE A 40 20.04 16.86 -12.99
CA PHE A 40 20.95 16.28 -13.99
C PHE A 40 20.95 17.08 -15.30
N LEU A 41 19.80 17.67 -15.69
CA LEU A 41 19.71 18.51 -16.89
C LEU A 41 20.48 19.81 -16.70
N PHE A 42 20.35 20.44 -15.53
CA PHE A 42 21.14 21.60 -15.17
C PHE A 42 22.64 21.30 -15.25
N TYR A 43 23.10 20.20 -14.64
CA TYR A 43 24.52 19.82 -14.68
C TYR A 43 25.01 19.53 -16.10
N SER A 44 24.20 18.87 -16.93
CA SER A 44 24.54 18.61 -18.33
C SER A 44 24.75 19.90 -19.12
N ILE A 45 23.84 20.87 -18.99
CA ILE A 45 23.93 22.17 -19.66
C ILE A 45 25.08 23.00 -19.09
N PHE A 46 25.24 23.00 -17.77
CA PHE A 46 26.31 23.72 -17.08
C PHE A 46 27.68 23.26 -17.56
N ILE A 47 27.91 21.95 -17.60
CA ILE A 47 29.22 21.40 -17.96
C ILE A 47 29.61 21.72 -19.40
N ILE A 48 28.67 21.61 -20.35
CA ILE A 48 28.99 21.93 -21.75
C ILE A 48 29.15 23.44 -21.98
N THR A 49 28.41 24.28 -21.25
CA THR A 49 28.45 25.73 -21.43
C THR A 49 29.72 26.34 -20.83
N PHE A 50 30.15 25.87 -19.65
CA PHE A 50 31.27 26.47 -18.92
C PHE A 50 32.62 25.76 -19.15
N PHE A 51 32.62 24.44 -19.36
CA PHE A 51 33.86 23.66 -19.52
C PHE A 51 34.03 23.03 -20.91
N GLY A 52 32.99 23.04 -21.75
CA GLY A 52 33.04 22.46 -23.10
C GLY A 52 33.16 20.93 -23.13
N ASP A 53 32.95 20.25 -22.00
CA ASP A 53 33.09 18.79 -21.90
C ASP A 53 31.84 18.08 -22.46
N MET A 54 31.90 17.76 -23.75
CA MET A 54 30.80 17.12 -24.47
C MET A 54 30.52 15.70 -23.96
N LEU A 55 31.55 14.93 -23.58
CA LEU A 55 31.38 13.53 -23.19
C LEU A 55 30.57 13.42 -21.90
N ILE A 56 30.92 14.23 -20.89
CA ILE A 56 30.17 14.24 -19.63
C ILE A 56 28.78 14.81 -19.81
N SER A 57 28.63 15.85 -20.62
CA SER A 57 27.30 16.41 -20.90
C SER A 57 26.39 15.36 -21.55
N ILE A 58 26.88 14.61 -22.55
CA ILE A 58 26.11 13.50 -23.15
C ILE A 58 25.76 12.44 -22.11
N PHE A 59 26.73 12.05 -21.27
CA PHE A 59 26.48 11.07 -20.21
C PHE A 59 25.39 11.52 -19.22
N LEU A 60 25.45 12.77 -18.76
CA LEU A 60 24.43 13.35 -17.89
C LEU A 60 23.08 13.48 -18.59
N THR A 61 23.06 13.86 -19.88
CA THR A 61 21.85 13.90 -20.70
C THR A 61 21.19 12.52 -20.77
N ILE A 62 21.95 11.44 -20.96
CA ILE A 62 21.41 10.07 -20.93
C ILE A 62 20.75 9.77 -19.57
N ILE A 63 21.39 10.18 -18.47
CA ILE A 63 20.81 10.03 -17.12
C ILE A 63 19.53 10.86 -16.96
N THR A 64 19.44 12.06 -17.54
CA THR A 64 18.18 12.83 -17.51
C THR A 64 17.03 12.07 -18.18
N PHE A 65 17.27 11.52 -19.38
CA PHE A 65 16.26 10.74 -20.09
C PHE A 65 15.90 9.45 -19.35
N PHE A 66 16.85 8.84 -18.63
CA PHE A 66 16.56 7.72 -17.75
C PHE A 66 15.50 8.08 -16.69
N TRP A 67 15.61 9.23 -16.02
CA TRP A 67 14.60 9.66 -15.05
C TRP A 67 13.21 9.86 -15.69
N LEU A 68 13.16 10.40 -16.91
CA LEU A 68 11.92 10.57 -17.68
C LEU A 68 11.30 9.22 -18.05
N LEU A 69 12.13 8.26 -18.49
CA LEU A 69 11.70 6.90 -18.77
C LEU A 69 11.08 6.22 -17.54
N LEU A 70 11.67 6.42 -16.35
CA LEU A 70 11.13 5.84 -15.11
C LEU A 70 9.77 6.38 -14.72
N MET A 71 9.49 7.65 -15.00
CA MET A 71 8.14 8.19 -14.84
C MET A 71 7.15 7.55 -15.82
N ALA A 72 7.58 7.25 -17.07
CA ALA A 72 6.71 6.70 -18.11
C ALA A 72 6.40 5.19 -17.97
N ILE A 73 7.30 4.41 -17.37
CA ILE A 73 7.12 2.95 -17.18
C ILE A 73 6.12 2.65 -16.05
N LYS A 74 5.94 3.56 -15.10
CA LYS A 74 5.33 3.28 -13.81
C LYS A 74 3.82 3.56 -13.84
N GLY A 75 3.01 2.56 -13.48
CA GLY A 75 1.53 2.64 -13.45
C GLY A 75 0.84 1.52 -14.25
N LYS A 76 1.50 0.92 -15.25
CA LYS A 76 0.85 0.00 -16.20
C LYS A 76 0.75 -1.47 -15.77
N THR A 77 1.43 -1.91 -14.71
CA THR A 77 1.44 -3.34 -14.32
C THR A 77 1.64 -3.56 -12.82
N LYS A 78 0.76 -4.37 -12.20
CA LYS A 78 0.92 -4.89 -10.81
C LYS A 78 2.27 -5.59 -10.57
N ARG A 79 2.92 -6.10 -11.62
CA ARG A 79 4.26 -6.74 -11.59
C ARG A 79 5.36 -5.75 -11.17
N PHE A 80 5.24 -4.48 -11.53
CA PHE A 80 6.20 -3.43 -11.17
C PHE A 80 6.33 -3.26 -9.65
N ARG A 81 5.24 -3.51 -8.90
CA ARG A 81 5.21 -3.42 -7.42
C ARG A 81 6.18 -4.39 -6.74
N LYS A 82 6.32 -5.62 -7.24
CA LYS A 82 7.28 -6.62 -6.71
C LYS A 82 8.73 -6.31 -7.09
N VAL A 83 8.96 -5.65 -8.22
CA VAL A 83 10.30 -5.34 -8.76
C VAL A 83 10.80 -3.97 -8.28
N LEU A 84 9.95 -3.13 -7.69
CA LEU A 84 10.29 -1.78 -7.27
C LEU A 84 11.46 -1.71 -6.28
N LYS A 85 11.47 -2.57 -5.25
CA LYS A 85 12.53 -2.57 -4.24
C LYS A 85 13.92 -2.90 -4.81
N PRO A 86 14.13 -4.03 -5.52
CA PRO A 86 15.44 -4.31 -6.12
C PRO A 86 15.82 -3.25 -7.15
N PHE A 87 14.85 -2.67 -7.84
CA PHE A 87 15.08 -1.57 -8.76
C PHE A 87 15.59 -0.29 -8.07
N ILE A 88 15.00 0.09 -6.92
CA ILE A 88 15.48 1.21 -6.09
C ILE A 88 16.91 0.95 -5.60
N ILE A 89 17.22 -0.27 -5.13
CA ILE A 89 18.58 -0.64 -4.73
C ILE A 89 19.54 -0.44 -5.90
N GLY A 90 19.19 -0.95 -7.08
CA GLY A 90 20.00 -0.79 -8.30
C GLY A 90 20.26 0.68 -8.65
N ILE A 91 19.26 1.55 -8.50
CA ILE A 91 19.41 3.00 -8.70
C ILE A 91 20.40 3.60 -7.70
N PHE A 92 20.27 3.30 -6.41
CA PHE A 92 21.18 3.85 -5.40
C PHE A 92 22.62 3.38 -5.63
N VAL A 93 22.82 2.12 -5.99
CA VAL A 93 24.13 1.57 -6.34
C VAL A 93 24.70 2.28 -7.57
N LEU A 94 23.90 2.44 -8.63
CA LEU A 94 24.31 3.15 -9.85
C LEU A 94 24.69 4.60 -9.55
N LEU A 95 23.86 5.33 -8.81
CA LEU A 95 24.12 6.70 -8.39
C LEU A 95 25.40 6.81 -7.55
N THR A 96 25.64 5.85 -6.67
CA THR A 96 26.88 5.79 -5.86
C THR A 96 28.10 5.73 -6.78
N PHE A 97 28.10 4.83 -7.77
CA PHE A 97 29.20 4.74 -8.74
C PHE A 97 29.34 5.98 -9.62
N ILE A 98 28.23 6.64 -9.97
CA ILE A 98 28.25 7.92 -10.70
C ILE A 98 28.96 9.00 -9.87
N VAL A 99 28.63 9.12 -8.57
CA VAL A 99 29.30 10.07 -7.66
C VAL A 99 30.80 9.74 -7.56
N SER A 100 31.15 8.46 -7.40
CA SER A 100 32.55 8.00 -7.38
C SER A 100 33.30 8.39 -8.65
N PHE A 101 32.71 8.12 -9.82
CA PHE A 101 33.28 8.48 -11.12
C PHE A 101 33.56 9.98 -11.21
N PHE A 102 32.58 10.83 -10.87
CA PHE A 102 32.76 12.29 -10.94
C PHE A 102 33.75 12.83 -9.91
N HIS A 103 33.82 12.24 -8.71
CA HIS A 103 34.81 12.61 -7.71
C HIS A 103 36.23 12.38 -8.22
N ILE A 104 36.48 11.26 -8.89
CA ILE A 104 37.78 10.93 -9.48
C ILE A 104 38.05 11.77 -10.73
N TYR A 105 37.04 11.94 -11.59
CA TYR A 105 37.12 12.75 -12.81
C TYR A 105 37.57 14.19 -12.52
N THR A 106 37.12 14.75 -11.39
CA THR A 106 37.41 16.11 -10.96
C THR A 106 38.61 16.23 -10.00
N TYR A 107 39.54 15.27 -10.05
CA TYR A 107 40.75 15.26 -9.23
C TYR A 107 40.48 15.37 -7.72
N LYS A 108 39.33 14.90 -7.24
CA LYS A 108 38.93 14.97 -5.83
C LYS A 108 38.84 16.39 -5.25
N ASN A 109 38.87 17.43 -6.09
CA ASN A 109 38.95 18.83 -5.66
C ASN A 109 37.64 19.61 -5.83
N ALA A 110 36.68 19.06 -6.59
CA ALA A 110 35.42 19.73 -6.91
C ALA A 110 34.31 19.54 -5.85
N GLY A 111 34.58 18.89 -4.71
CA GLY A 111 33.55 18.70 -3.67
C GLY A 111 32.41 17.76 -4.09
N VAL A 112 32.66 16.82 -5.01
CA VAL A 112 31.64 15.86 -5.46
C VAL A 112 31.25 14.88 -4.33
N GLU A 113 32.14 14.68 -3.36
CA GLU A 113 31.94 13.82 -2.21
C GLU A 113 30.73 14.21 -1.33
N TYR A 114 30.30 15.48 -1.38
CA TYR A 114 29.12 15.92 -0.64
C TYR A 114 27.82 15.26 -1.14
N PHE A 115 27.79 14.77 -2.37
CA PHE A 115 26.64 14.04 -2.91
C PHE A 115 26.45 12.64 -2.31
N TYR A 116 27.47 12.03 -1.68
CA TYR A 116 27.26 10.79 -0.92
C TYR A 116 26.31 11.00 0.25
N PHE A 117 26.38 12.17 0.92
CA PHE A 117 25.44 12.52 1.99
C PHE A 117 24.03 12.70 1.44
N CYS A 118 23.88 13.32 0.27
CA CYS A 118 22.58 13.44 -0.41
C CYS A 118 21.97 12.06 -0.68
N LEU A 119 22.78 11.12 -1.19
CA LEU A 119 22.32 9.75 -1.41
C LEU A 119 21.89 9.07 -0.10
N LEU A 120 22.65 9.22 0.99
CA LEU A 120 22.27 8.66 2.29
C LEU A 120 20.95 9.24 2.80
N PHE A 121 20.76 10.56 2.71
CA PHE A 121 19.55 11.22 3.18
C PHE A 121 18.32 10.98 2.30
N ALA A 122 18.50 10.60 1.04
CA ALA A 122 17.40 10.19 0.18
C ALA A 122 16.86 8.78 0.53
N VAL A 123 17.64 7.90 1.18
CA VAL A 123 17.22 6.51 1.46
C VAL A 123 15.90 6.41 2.25
N PRO A 124 15.68 7.17 3.34
CA PRO A 124 14.44 7.12 4.11
C PRO A 124 13.20 7.56 3.33
N PHE A 125 13.35 8.34 2.25
CA PHE A 125 12.22 8.69 1.39
C PHE A 125 11.68 7.45 0.67
N PHE A 126 12.55 6.63 0.08
CA PHE A 126 12.14 5.49 -0.75
C PHE A 126 11.85 4.20 0.04
N LEU A 127 12.45 4.03 1.21
CA LEU A 127 12.36 2.80 2.01
C LEU A 127 11.69 3.04 3.37
N LYS A 128 10.92 2.06 3.85
CA LYS A 128 10.24 2.16 5.15
C LYS A 128 11.15 1.62 6.25
N TYR A 129 11.59 2.49 7.16
CA TYR A 129 12.58 2.14 8.20
C TYR A 129 12.24 0.88 9.01
N LYS A 130 10.98 0.73 9.44
CA LYS A 130 10.53 -0.43 10.24
C LYS A 130 10.42 -1.73 9.44
N GLN A 131 10.20 -1.66 8.13
CA GLN A 131 9.92 -2.85 7.30
C GLN A 131 11.14 -3.28 6.47
N ASP A 132 11.99 -2.32 6.09
CA ASP A 132 13.08 -2.48 5.12
C ASP A 132 14.46 -2.26 5.73
N SER A 133 14.61 -2.44 7.05
CA SER A 133 15.84 -2.13 7.80
C SER A 133 17.09 -2.79 7.22
N LEU A 134 17.01 -4.07 6.82
CA LEU A 134 18.14 -4.80 6.24
C LEU A 134 18.54 -4.22 4.87
N THR A 135 17.58 -3.81 4.05
CA THR A 135 17.84 -3.16 2.76
C THR A 135 18.47 -1.79 2.94
N ILE A 136 17.98 -1.00 3.91
CA ILE A 136 18.56 0.30 4.25
C ILE A 136 20.01 0.13 4.70
N PHE A 137 20.28 -0.84 5.58
CA PHE A 137 21.64 -1.15 6.02
C PHE A 137 22.55 -1.52 4.85
N PHE A 138 22.07 -2.37 3.93
CA PHE A 138 22.82 -2.77 2.73
C PHE A 138 23.17 -1.58 1.82
N ILE A 139 22.21 -0.71 1.51
CA ILE A 139 22.45 0.49 0.70
C ILE A 139 23.43 1.43 1.41
N THR A 140 23.21 1.69 2.70
CA THR A 140 24.07 2.56 3.52
C THR A 140 25.50 2.03 3.59
N PHE A 141 25.66 0.71 3.71
CA PHE A 141 26.95 0.04 3.72
C PHE A 141 27.66 0.19 2.37
N ILE A 142 26.98 0.00 1.25
CA ILE A 142 27.55 0.20 -0.08
C ILE A 142 27.99 1.65 -0.28
N ILE A 143 27.14 2.62 0.07
CA ILE A 143 27.47 4.05 -0.05
C ILE A 143 28.69 4.38 0.81
N SER A 144 28.69 3.95 2.08
CA SER A 144 29.79 4.20 3.02
C SER A 144 31.11 3.57 2.55
N ILE A 145 31.09 2.32 2.09
CA ILE A 145 32.29 1.66 1.55
C ILE A 145 32.82 2.38 0.32
N ASN A 146 31.94 2.77 -0.60
CA ASN A 146 32.38 3.47 -1.83
C ASN A 146 32.98 4.84 -1.50
N PHE A 147 32.36 5.57 -0.56
CA PHE A 147 32.87 6.84 -0.07
C PHE A 147 34.27 6.68 0.55
N ILE A 148 34.44 5.73 1.48
CA ILE A 148 35.75 5.44 2.09
C ILE A 148 36.76 5.03 1.00
N ALA A 149 36.36 4.18 0.07
CA ALA A 149 37.24 3.74 -1.01
C ALA A 149 37.72 4.93 -1.88
N CYS A 150 36.84 5.86 -2.21
CA CYS A 150 37.20 7.06 -2.98
C CYS A 150 38.13 8.02 -2.23
N LEU A 151 38.00 8.10 -0.89
CA LEU A 151 38.90 8.92 -0.08
C LEU A 151 40.33 8.37 -0.03
N TYR A 152 40.48 7.04 0.11
CA TYR A 152 41.79 6.43 0.36
C TYR A 152 42.48 5.85 -0.87
N PHE A 153 41.73 5.38 -1.87
CA PHE A 153 42.31 4.81 -3.08
C PHE A 153 42.37 5.83 -4.20
N ASP A 154 43.53 5.89 -4.86
CA ASP A 154 43.69 6.62 -6.12
C ASP A 154 43.38 5.67 -7.27
N PHE A 155 42.18 5.82 -7.83
CA PHE A 155 41.67 5.03 -8.93
C PHE A 155 42.24 5.54 -10.27
N ASP A 156 43.54 5.40 -10.47
CA ASP A 156 44.25 5.94 -11.64
C ASP A 156 43.83 5.35 -12.99
N PHE A 157 43.09 4.23 -12.98
CA PHE A 157 42.51 3.66 -14.20
C PHE A 157 41.35 4.49 -14.77
N LEU A 158 40.74 5.37 -13.99
CA LEU A 158 39.65 6.23 -14.44
C LEU A 158 40.17 7.54 -15.05
N PRO A 159 39.50 8.06 -16.09
CA PRO A 159 39.91 9.29 -16.74
C PRO A 159 39.75 10.47 -15.79
N LYS A 160 40.74 11.37 -15.80
CA LYS A 160 40.69 12.66 -15.12
C LYS A 160 40.39 13.76 -16.16
N SER A 161 39.70 14.81 -15.75
CA SER A 161 39.27 15.87 -16.65
C SER A 161 40.45 16.57 -17.31
N ARG A 162 40.36 16.81 -18.62
CA ARG A 162 41.29 17.69 -19.34
C ARG A 162 40.71 19.10 -19.56
N PHE A 163 39.46 19.30 -19.15
CA PHE A 163 38.68 20.50 -19.45
C PHE A 163 38.57 21.46 -18.25
N ILE A 164 38.78 20.95 -17.03
CA ILE A 164 38.64 21.73 -15.81
C ILE A 164 40.01 22.27 -15.39
N GLU A 165 40.13 23.60 -15.32
CA GLU A 165 41.36 24.24 -14.89
C GLU A 165 41.43 24.34 -13.35
N LYS A 166 42.62 24.65 -12.82
CA LYS A 166 42.81 24.72 -11.35
C LYS A 166 41.94 25.80 -10.69
N GLU A 167 41.69 26.90 -11.38
CA GLU A 167 40.89 28.03 -10.88
C GLU A 167 39.39 27.67 -10.80
N ASP A 168 38.92 26.80 -11.71
CA ASP A 168 37.53 26.38 -11.78
C ASP A 168 37.09 25.54 -10.58
N PHE A 169 38.00 24.76 -9.98
CA PHE A 169 37.65 23.87 -8.86
C PHE A 169 37.03 24.62 -7.68
N LYS A 170 37.44 25.87 -7.43
CA LYS A 170 36.85 26.67 -6.35
C LYS A 170 35.37 26.96 -6.65
N THR A 171 35.07 27.37 -7.87
CA THR A 171 33.70 27.67 -8.33
C THR A 171 32.84 26.41 -8.35
N ILE A 172 33.35 25.31 -8.90
CA ILE A 172 32.64 24.03 -8.96
C ILE A 172 32.39 23.49 -7.54
N LYS A 173 33.37 23.60 -6.64
CA LYS A 173 33.21 23.16 -5.24
C LYS A 173 32.13 23.94 -4.52
N LEU A 174 32.10 25.26 -4.67
CA LEU A 174 31.02 26.09 -4.10
C LEU A 174 29.65 25.69 -4.67
N LEU A 175 29.56 25.47 -5.97
CA LEU A 175 28.33 25.03 -6.63
C LEU A 175 27.87 23.66 -6.10
N ASN A 176 28.77 22.69 -6.01
CA ASN A 176 28.45 21.35 -5.52
C ASN A 176 28.04 21.34 -4.04
N ILE A 177 28.67 22.17 -3.20
CA ILE A 177 28.23 22.37 -1.81
C ILE A 177 26.81 22.93 -1.79
N LEU A 178 26.55 23.99 -2.56
CA LEU A 178 25.23 24.63 -2.65
C LEU A 178 24.15 23.64 -3.09
N PHE A 179 24.40 22.87 -4.15
CA PHE A 179 23.47 21.84 -4.63
C PHE A 179 23.30 20.68 -3.65
N SER A 180 24.35 20.29 -2.94
CA SER A 180 24.25 19.24 -1.93
C SER A 180 23.36 19.68 -0.76
N VAL A 181 23.53 20.92 -0.28
CA VAL A 181 22.66 21.50 0.76
C VAL A 181 21.22 21.63 0.25
N ALA A 182 21.03 22.12 -0.98
CA ALA A 182 19.69 22.22 -1.58
C ALA A 182 19.02 20.85 -1.73
N SER A 183 19.74 19.83 -2.19
CA SER A 183 19.24 18.46 -2.29
C SER A 183 18.84 17.91 -0.93
N PHE A 184 19.68 18.06 0.08
CA PHE A 184 19.39 17.64 1.45
C PHE A 184 18.10 18.27 2.00
N LEU A 185 17.91 19.58 1.80
CA LEU A 185 16.69 20.27 2.21
C LEU A 185 15.45 19.74 1.45
N MET A 186 15.60 19.46 0.15
CA MET A 186 14.53 18.86 -0.64
C MET A 186 14.19 17.44 -0.17
N ASP A 187 15.18 16.63 0.20
CA ASP A 187 14.97 15.30 0.76
C ASP A 187 14.13 15.37 2.04
N ILE A 188 14.44 16.30 2.95
CA ILE A 188 13.64 16.53 4.16
C ILE A 188 12.19 16.90 3.80
N VAL A 189 11.97 17.76 2.82
CA VAL A 189 10.62 18.15 2.38
C VAL A 189 9.85 16.95 1.83
N PHE A 190 10.48 16.08 1.06
CA PHE A 190 9.81 14.87 0.53
C PHE A 190 9.56 13.82 1.62
N ILE A 191 10.49 13.65 2.57
CA ILE A 191 10.32 12.75 3.72
C ILE A 191 9.14 13.22 4.58
N THR A 192 9.06 14.51 4.91
CA THR A 192 7.97 15.07 5.72
C THR A 192 6.61 14.95 5.02
N GLN A 193 6.55 15.20 3.71
CA GLN A 193 5.33 14.97 2.92
C GLN A 193 4.90 13.50 2.93
N LYS A 194 5.85 12.57 2.79
CA LYS A 194 5.58 11.14 2.88
C LYS A 194 5.07 10.75 4.28
N ASP A 195 5.68 11.27 5.34
CA ASP A 195 5.30 10.95 6.72
C ASP A 195 3.90 11.50 7.06
N ALA A 196 3.55 12.71 6.60
CA ALA A 196 2.21 13.25 6.73
C ALA A 196 1.15 12.35 6.07
N LEU A 197 1.48 11.82 4.88
CA LEU A 197 0.63 10.91 4.12
C LEU A 197 0.45 9.57 4.84
N ILE A 198 1.52 9.03 5.45
CA ILE A 198 1.44 7.82 6.30
C ILE A 198 0.60 8.08 7.56
N HIS A 199 0.77 9.23 8.22
CA HIS A 199 0.02 9.58 9.42
C HIS A 199 -1.47 9.74 9.15
N GLY A 200 -1.86 10.35 8.02
CA GLY A 200 -3.25 10.44 7.58
C GLY A 200 -3.91 9.07 7.51
N LEU A 201 -3.27 8.09 6.84
CA LEU A 201 -3.79 6.73 6.78
C LEU A 201 -3.94 6.05 8.14
N ILE A 202 -2.99 6.23 9.04
CA ILE A 202 -3.06 5.63 10.37
C ILE A 202 -4.27 6.19 11.12
N SER A 203 -4.54 7.49 10.96
CA SER A 203 -5.73 8.14 11.51
C SER A 203 -7.02 7.57 10.92
N ASP A 204 -7.12 7.53 9.58
CA ASP A 204 -8.30 7.03 8.88
C ASP A 204 -8.61 5.57 9.23
N LYS A 205 -7.56 4.75 9.35
CA LYS A 205 -7.69 3.35 9.77
C LYS A 205 -8.24 3.26 11.19
N LYS A 206 -7.73 4.08 12.11
CA LYS A 206 -8.17 4.11 13.50
C LYS A 206 -9.64 4.54 13.63
N GLU A 207 -10.07 5.51 12.83
CA GLU A 207 -11.48 5.96 12.77
C GLU A 207 -12.41 4.88 12.21
N LYS A 208 -11.98 4.16 11.17
CA LYS A 208 -12.71 3.01 10.65
C LYS A 208 -12.81 1.89 11.68
N ASP A 209 -11.72 1.59 12.39
CA ASP A 209 -11.70 0.58 13.44
C ASP A 209 -12.63 0.95 14.62
N SER A 210 -12.71 2.24 15.01
CA SER A 210 -13.68 2.69 16.03
C SER A 210 -15.12 2.58 15.54
N THR A 211 -15.38 2.96 14.29
CA THR A 211 -16.72 2.85 13.68
C THR A 211 -17.19 1.39 13.65
N ILE A 212 -16.31 0.46 13.27
CA ILE A 212 -16.62 -0.98 13.30
C ILE A 212 -16.94 -1.44 14.72
N LYS A 213 -16.18 -0.99 15.72
CA LYS A 213 -16.44 -1.33 17.13
C LYS A 213 -17.81 -0.86 17.60
N ASP A 214 -18.21 0.37 17.23
CA ASP A 214 -19.50 0.94 17.60
C ASP A 214 -20.67 0.23 16.90
N LEU A 215 -20.51 -0.14 15.63
CA LEU A 215 -21.48 -0.96 14.89
C LEU A 215 -21.66 -2.34 15.52
N VAL A 216 -20.57 -3.01 15.91
CA VAL A 216 -20.62 -4.31 16.61
C VAL A 216 -21.37 -4.19 17.94
N LYS A 217 -21.11 -3.12 18.70
CA LYS A 217 -21.83 -2.85 19.95
C LYS A 217 -23.32 -2.65 19.70
N THR A 218 -23.67 -1.81 18.73
CA THR A 218 -25.08 -1.53 18.36
C THR A 218 -25.81 -2.81 17.93
N ASN A 219 -25.17 -3.65 17.11
CA ASN A 219 -25.74 -4.95 16.72
C ASN A 219 -25.97 -5.87 17.92
N SER A 220 -25.05 -5.88 18.90
CA SER A 220 -25.24 -6.68 20.12
C SER A 220 -26.42 -6.19 20.97
N GLU A 221 -26.65 -4.87 21.05
CA GLU A 221 -27.78 -4.28 21.76
C GLU A 221 -29.12 -4.54 21.03
N LEU A 222 -29.14 -4.43 19.71
CA LEU A 222 -30.31 -4.81 18.90
C LEU A 222 -30.66 -6.29 19.05
N MET A 223 -29.65 -7.15 19.09
CA MET A 223 -29.84 -8.57 19.36
C MET A 223 -30.54 -8.74 20.72
N LYS A 224 -30.03 -8.11 21.79
CA LYS A 224 -30.67 -8.10 23.13
C LYS A 224 -32.10 -7.58 23.12
N HIS A 225 -32.39 -6.51 22.39
CA HIS A 225 -33.76 -6.00 22.26
C HIS A 225 -34.70 -7.00 21.56
N GLN A 226 -34.22 -7.72 20.53
CA GLN A 226 -34.98 -8.81 19.93
C GLN A 226 -35.20 -9.98 20.91
N MET A 227 -34.26 -10.23 21.84
CA MET A 227 -34.42 -11.24 22.90
C MET A 227 -35.60 -10.92 23.82
N LEU A 228 -35.70 -9.65 24.23
CA LEU A 228 -36.78 -9.17 25.10
C LEU A 228 -38.16 -9.27 24.43
N ILE A 229 -38.25 -8.94 23.14
CA ILE A 229 -39.50 -9.01 22.37
C ILE A 229 -40.03 -10.46 22.28
N ASN A 230 -39.15 -11.46 22.25
CA ASN A 230 -39.54 -12.87 22.11
C ASN A 230 -39.76 -13.59 23.46
N HIS A 231 -39.76 -12.89 24.61
CA HIS A 231 -39.87 -13.48 25.95
C HIS A 231 -38.81 -14.58 26.27
N LEU A 232 -37.61 -14.45 25.70
CA LEU A 232 -36.50 -15.38 25.93
C LEU A 232 -35.55 -14.81 27.00
N SER A 233 -35.27 -15.57 28.08
CA SER A 233 -34.25 -15.19 29.06
C SER A 233 -32.83 -15.31 28.48
N GLU A 234 -31.84 -14.60 29.04
CA GLU A 234 -30.43 -14.72 28.61
C GLU A 234 -29.93 -16.18 28.70
N GLU A 235 -30.37 -16.93 29.72
CA GLU A 235 -30.02 -18.35 29.89
C GLU A 235 -30.56 -19.23 28.76
N ASN A 236 -31.82 -19.03 28.36
CA ASN A 236 -32.46 -19.78 27.28
C ASN A 236 -31.73 -19.58 25.94
N ILE A 237 -31.18 -18.40 25.71
CA ILE A 237 -30.50 -18.06 24.47
C ILE A 237 -29.09 -18.64 24.47
N GLN A 238 -28.38 -18.53 25.58
CA GLN A 238 -27.08 -19.20 25.71
C GLN A 238 -27.23 -20.70 25.52
N GLU A 239 -28.31 -21.30 26.04
CA GLU A 239 -28.65 -22.71 25.80
C GLU A 239 -28.84 -23.00 24.30
N ILE A 240 -29.70 -22.26 23.59
CA ILE A 240 -29.93 -22.46 22.15
C ILE A 240 -28.65 -22.28 21.33
N LEU A 241 -27.86 -21.24 21.60
CA LEU A 241 -26.62 -20.94 20.88
C LEU A 241 -25.60 -22.05 21.09
N ASN A 242 -25.43 -22.52 22.34
CA ASN A 242 -24.55 -23.64 22.66
C ASN A 242 -25.00 -24.93 21.97
N LEU A 243 -26.32 -25.19 21.93
CA LEU A 243 -26.88 -26.34 21.22
C LEU A 243 -26.66 -26.25 19.69
N ALA A 244 -26.76 -25.05 19.12
CA ALA A 244 -26.49 -24.80 17.71
C ALA A 244 -25.00 -25.00 17.37
N GLU A 245 -24.11 -24.43 18.19
CA GLU A 245 -22.66 -24.49 17.99
C GLU A 245 -22.10 -25.90 18.16
N SER A 246 -22.67 -26.69 19.07
CA SER A 246 -22.32 -28.11 19.27
C SER A 246 -22.98 -29.08 18.30
N ASN A 247 -23.80 -28.59 17.35
CA ASN A 247 -24.58 -29.41 16.42
C ASN A 247 -25.47 -30.44 17.13
N SER A 248 -26.01 -30.08 18.29
CA SER A 248 -26.79 -30.99 19.12
C SER A 248 -28.09 -31.40 18.42
N PRO A 249 -28.50 -32.67 18.49
CA PRO A 249 -29.78 -33.11 17.93
C PRO A 249 -30.98 -32.42 18.61
N MET A 250 -30.81 -31.94 19.84
CA MET A 250 -31.84 -31.24 20.61
C MET A 250 -32.05 -29.78 20.16
N PHE A 251 -31.13 -29.23 19.36
CA PHE A 251 -31.19 -27.85 18.91
C PHE A 251 -32.54 -27.51 18.25
N PHE A 252 -32.99 -28.33 17.30
CA PHE A 252 -34.15 -28.00 16.49
C PHE A 252 -35.48 -28.10 17.26
N GLU A 253 -35.56 -29.02 18.22
CA GLU A 253 -36.71 -29.14 19.12
C GLU A 253 -36.77 -27.95 20.08
N LYS A 254 -35.66 -27.63 20.74
CA LYS A 254 -35.56 -26.45 21.63
C LYS A 254 -35.84 -25.16 20.87
N PHE A 255 -35.29 -24.99 19.67
CA PHE A 255 -35.54 -23.83 18.83
C PHE A 255 -37.04 -23.62 18.57
N GLN A 256 -37.81 -24.68 18.32
CA GLN A 256 -39.26 -24.56 18.10
C GLN A 256 -40.02 -24.13 19.35
N VAL A 257 -39.57 -24.53 20.54
CA VAL A 257 -40.15 -24.04 21.81
C VAL A 257 -39.93 -22.54 21.97
N PHE A 258 -38.75 -22.05 21.58
CA PHE A 258 -38.37 -20.64 21.71
C PHE A 258 -38.87 -19.75 20.57
N PHE A 259 -39.14 -20.32 19.40
CA PHE A 259 -39.66 -19.64 18.22
C PHE A 259 -40.89 -20.38 17.66
N PRO A 260 -42.01 -20.44 18.40
CA PRO A 260 -43.15 -21.30 18.08
C PRO A 260 -43.85 -20.93 16.76
N HIS A 261 -43.79 -19.66 16.35
CA HIS A 261 -44.43 -19.17 15.12
C HIS A 261 -43.54 -19.28 13.88
N PHE A 262 -42.22 -19.34 14.05
CA PHE A 262 -41.27 -19.25 12.93
C PHE A 262 -41.44 -20.38 11.90
N ILE A 263 -41.53 -21.64 12.35
CA ILE A 263 -41.70 -22.77 11.45
C ILE A 263 -43.08 -22.74 10.74
N PRO A 264 -44.21 -22.53 11.45
CA PRO A 264 -45.49 -22.27 10.81
C PRO A 264 -45.45 -21.18 9.75
N ASP A 265 -44.85 -20.03 10.05
CA ASP A 265 -44.83 -18.86 9.17
C ASP A 265 -43.96 -19.11 7.92
N ILE A 266 -42.82 -19.79 8.07
CA ILE A 266 -42.00 -20.21 6.93
C ILE A 266 -42.73 -21.22 6.04
N LEU A 267 -43.44 -22.17 6.64
CA LEU A 267 -44.19 -23.17 5.88
C LEU A 267 -45.42 -22.58 5.19
N GLN A 268 -45.97 -21.45 5.68
CA GLN A 268 -46.97 -20.68 4.93
C GLN A 268 -46.41 -20.09 3.64
N ILE A 269 -45.13 -19.67 3.62
CA ILE A 269 -44.47 -19.16 2.41
C ILE A 269 -44.19 -20.30 1.42
N ASN A 270 -43.64 -21.41 1.91
CA ASN A 270 -43.43 -22.60 1.09
C ASN A 270 -43.57 -23.90 1.90
N PRO A 271 -44.65 -24.69 1.69
CA PRO A 271 -44.88 -25.92 2.43
C PRO A 271 -43.95 -27.07 2.01
N ASN A 272 -43.21 -26.94 0.90
CA ASN A 272 -42.32 -27.99 0.37
C ASN A 272 -40.89 -27.93 0.94
N LEU A 273 -40.68 -27.20 2.04
CA LEU A 273 -39.40 -27.18 2.75
C LEU A 273 -39.24 -28.46 3.57
N ILE A 274 -38.11 -29.14 3.37
CA ILE A 274 -37.80 -30.37 4.11
C ILE A 274 -37.14 -30.04 5.45
N HIS A 275 -37.15 -30.98 6.40
CA HIS A 275 -36.56 -30.80 7.74
C HIS A 275 -35.13 -30.23 7.71
N SER A 276 -34.28 -30.74 6.81
CA SER A 276 -32.88 -30.28 6.70
C SER A 276 -32.74 -28.85 6.16
N GLU A 277 -33.77 -28.30 5.52
CA GLU A 277 -33.82 -26.90 5.08
C GLU A 277 -34.38 -26.02 6.20
N LEU A 278 -35.42 -26.47 6.90
CA LEU A 278 -35.95 -25.79 8.09
C LEU A 278 -34.88 -25.65 9.18
N TYR A 279 -34.06 -26.68 9.39
CA TYR A 279 -32.91 -26.62 10.28
C TYR A 279 -31.92 -25.50 9.90
N PHE A 280 -31.63 -25.35 8.61
CA PHE A 280 -30.77 -24.27 8.12
C PHE A 280 -31.45 -22.89 8.24
N CYS A 281 -32.78 -22.82 8.06
CA CYS A 281 -33.54 -21.61 8.34
C CYS A 281 -33.45 -21.20 9.81
N ALA A 282 -33.54 -22.16 10.74
CA ALA A 282 -33.36 -21.91 12.16
C ALA A 282 -31.96 -21.35 12.49
N LEU A 283 -30.90 -21.92 11.91
CA LEU A 283 -29.55 -21.38 12.08
C LEU A 283 -29.40 -19.95 11.50
N MET A 284 -30.03 -19.67 10.36
CA MET A 284 -30.04 -18.32 9.76
C MET A 284 -30.90 -17.33 10.55
N LYS A 285 -31.96 -17.79 11.22
CA LYS A 285 -32.80 -16.98 12.14
C LYS A 285 -32.02 -16.54 13.38
N LEU A 286 -31.07 -17.36 13.84
CA LEU A 286 -30.09 -17.01 14.88
C LEU A 286 -28.92 -16.16 14.36
N ASP A 287 -29.03 -15.66 13.12
CA ASP A 287 -28.04 -14.87 12.40
C ASP A 287 -26.67 -15.53 12.21
N PHE A 288 -26.62 -16.85 12.08
CA PHE A 288 -25.35 -17.51 11.78
C PHE A 288 -24.97 -17.23 10.32
N ASP A 289 -23.75 -16.75 10.12
CA ASP A 289 -23.20 -16.53 8.78
C ASP A 289 -22.82 -17.86 8.11
N THR A 290 -22.51 -17.82 6.81
CA THR A 290 -22.21 -19.03 6.04
C THR A 290 -21.02 -19.81 6.63
N LYS A 291 -20.02 -19.11 7.19
CA LYS A 291 -18.84 -19.73 7.78
C LYS A 291 -19.17 -20.43 9.10
N LYS A 292 -19.93 -19.76 9.96
CA LYS A 292 -20.38 -20.30 11.25
C LYS A 292 -21.28 -21.51 11.04
N ILE A 293 -22.26 -21.44 10.13
CA ILE A 293 -23.10 -22.60 9.77
C ILE A 293 -22.26 -23.78 9.26
N ALA A 294 -21.25 -23.51 8.43
CA ALA A 294 -20.35 -24.55 7.92
C ALA A 294 -19.58 -25.24 9.06
N GLN A 295 -19.08 -24.45 10.01
CA GLN A 295 -18.40 -24.96 11.21
C GLN A 295 -19.34 -25.78 12.10
N CYS A 296 -20.50 -25.25 12.45
CA CYS A 296 -21.46 -25.95 13.32
C CYS A 296 -21.95 -27.25 12.69
N THR A 297 -22.30 -27.23 11.40
CA THR A 297 -22.89 -28.41 10.74
C THR A 297 -21.88 -29.37 10.13
N ASN A 298 -20.57 -29.15 10.36
CA ASN A 298 -19.46 -29.90 9.74
C ASN A 298 -19.58 -30.02 8.21
N ASN A 299 -20.02 -28.94 7.56
CA ASN A 299 -20.15 -28.86 6.10
C ASN A 299 -19.06 -27.95 5.52
N SER A 300 -18.76 -28.12 4.23
CA SER A 300 -17.94 -27.12 3.52
C SER A 300 -18.72 -25.82 3.32
N ILE A 301 -18.02 -24.68 3.31
CA ILE A 301 -18.62 -23.36 3.03
C ILE A 301 -19.45 -23.40 1.73
N ARG A 302 -18.91 -24.01 0.66
CA ARG A 302 -19.60 -24.16 -0.64
C ARG A 302 -20.89 -24.97 -0.54
N ALA A 303 -20.94 -26.01 0.29
CA ALA A 303 -22.14 -26.81 0.49
C ALA A 303 -23.23 -25.99 1.19
N VAL A 304 -22.85 -25.17 2.17
CA VAL A 304 -23.76 -24.24 2.86
C VAL A 304 -24.28 -23.17 1.90
N GLU A 305 -23.42 -22.54 1.09
CA GLU A 305 -23.82 -21.56 0.08
C GLU A 305 -24.85 -22.15 -0.91
N SER A 306 -24.57 -23.35 -1.42
CA SER A 306 -25.48 -24.06 -2.33
C SER A 306 -26.83 -24.37 -1.66
N LYS A 307 -26.83 -24.67 -0.36
CA LYS A 307 -28.08 -24.90 0.38
C LYS A 307 -28.85 -23.59 0.63
N LYS A 308 -28.16 -22.52 1.03
CA LYS A 308 -28.76 -21.17 1.17
C LYS A 308 -29.35 -20.68 -0.14
N TYR A 309 -28.70 -20.93 -1.28
CA TYR A 309 -29.23 -20.59 -2.60
C TYR A 309 -30.53 -21.34 -2.92
N ARG A 310 -30.59 -22.65 -2.64
CA ARG A 310 -31.82 -23.45 -2.82
C ARG A 310 -32.96 -22.96 -1.94
N ILE A 311 -32.69 -22.69 -0.66
CA ILE A 311 -33.67 -22.13 0.27
C ILE A 311 -34.14 -20.76 -0.22
N ARG A 312 -33.24 -19.89 -0.68
CA ARG A 312 -33.57 -18.58 -1.25
C ARG A 312 -34.57 -18.70 -2.40
N LYS A 313 -34.32 -19.63 -3.33
CA LYS A 313 -35.20 -19.89 -4.48
C LYS A 313 -36.55 -20.44 -4.03
N LYS A 314 -36.59 -21.36 -3.08
CA LYS A 314 -37.85 -21.90 -2.54
C LYS A 314 -38.69 -20.84 -1.84
N LEU A 315 -38.06 -19.90 -1.12
CA LEU A 315 -38.73 -18.81 -0.41
C LEU A 315 -38.98 -17.57 -1.28
N ASN A 316 -38.65 -17.61 -2.58
CA ASN A 316 -38.78 -16.48 -3.51
C ASN A 316 -38.14 -15.17 -3.03
N ILE A 317 -36.97 -15.27 -2.37
CA ILE A 317 -36.28 -14.09 -1.84
C ILE A 317 -35.43 -13.44 -2.96
N PRO A 318 -35.58 -12.12 -3.23
CA PRO A 318 -34.78 -11.39 -4.19
C PRO A 318 -33.26 -11.47 -3.93
N SER A 319 -32.45 -11.25 -4.97
CA SER A 319 -30.98 -11.26 -4.89
C SER A 319 -30.43 -10.15 -4.01
N GLU A 320 -31.11 -9.02 -4.00
CA GLU A 320 -30.72 -7.78 -3.33
C GLU A 320 -30.93 -7.87 -1.81
N ILE A 321 -31.80 -8.77 -1.37
CA ILE A 321 -32.17 -8.94 0.04
C ILE A 321 -31.32 -10.05 0.66
N ASN A 322 -30.65 -9.75 1.78
CA ASN A 322 -29.93 -10.77 2.55
C ASN A 322 -30.93 -11.78 3.16
N ILE A 323 -30.70 -13.08 2.89
CA ILE A 323 -31.57 -14.18 3.36
C ILE A 323 -31.67 -14.25 4.89
N ASN A 324 -30.58 -14.02 5.63
CA ASN A 324 -30.60 -13.99 7.09
C ASN A 324 -31.52 -12.86 7.56
N SER A 325 -31.34 -11.65 7.02
CA SER A 325 -32.16 -10.49 7.38
C SER A 325 -33.64 -10.67 7.04
N PHE A 326 -33.97 -11.44 5.99
CA PHE A 326 -35.35 -11.82 5.68
C PHE A 326 -35.91 -12.77 6.73
N LEU A 327 -35.19 -13.85 7.06
CA LEU A 327 -35.63 -14.84 8.05
C LEU A 327 -35.73 -14.26 9.46
N ILE A 328 -34.84 -13.34 9.84
CA ILE A 328 -34.90 -12.65 11.14
C ILE A 328 -36.19 -11.85 11.32
N LYS A 329 -36.81 -11.38 10.22
CA LYS A 329 -38.05 -10.60 10.24
C LYS A 329 -39.33 -11.44 10.26
N ILE A 330 -39.26 -12.72 9.91
CA ILE A 330 -40.34 -13.69 10.10
C ILE A 330 -40.34 -14.09 11.56
#